data_AF-A0A2X1NE59-F1
#
_entry.id   AF-A0A2X1NE59-F1
#
_cell.length_a   1.000
_cell.length_b   1.000
_cell.length_c   1.000
_cell.angle_alpha   90.00
_cell.angle_beta   90.00
_cell.angle_gamma   90.00
#
_symmetry.space_group_name_H-M   'P 1'
#
loop_
_entity.id
_entity.type
_entity.pdbx_description
1 polymer ?
#
loop_
_entity_poly.entity_id
_entity_poly.type
_entity_poly.pdbx_seq_one_letter_code
_entity_poly.pdbx_strand_id
1 'polypeptide(L)'
;MKNGAIKSDSYDAINGSQLYAISDSVAKRLGGGAAVDVDDGTVTAPTYNLKNGSKNNVGLRSLYLMKTPCNGTKPKANTALLMVLVAQLPA
;
A
#
# COMPACT_ATOMS: atom_id res chain seq x y z
N MET A 1 -25.88 15.04 -17.36
CA MET A 1 -24.65 15.20 -18.16
C MET A 1 -24.35 13.87 -18.82
N LYS A 2 -24.00 13.83 -20.11
CA LYS A 2 -23.51 12.61 -20.77
C LYS A 2 -22.04 12.39 -20.36
N ASN A 3 -21.57 11.14 -20.43
CA ASN A 3 -20.15 10.86 -20.26
C ASN A 3 -19.38 11.30 -21.52
N GLY A 4 -18.28 12.03 -21.32
CA GLY A 4 -17.31 12.30 -22.38
C GLY A 4 -16.50 11.06 -22.73
N ALA A 5 -15.99 10.95 -23.95
CA ALA A 5 -15.14 9.82 -24.32
C ALA A 5 -13.77 9.89 -23.62
N ILE A 6 -13.31 8.77 -23.07
CA ILE A 6 -11.96 8.62 -22.49
C ILE A 6 -11.07 7.96 -23.55
N LYS A 7 -10.46 8.79 -24.42
CA LYS A 7 -9.54 8.41 -25.51
C LYS A 7 -8.55 9.55 -25.76
N SER A 8 -7.39 9.24 -26.36
CA SER A 8 -6.24 10.15 -26.49
C SER A 8 -6.50 11.44 -27.29
N ASP A 9 -7.49 11.41 -28.16
CA ASP A 9 -7.90 12.47 -29.10
C ASP A 9 -9.32 13.00 -28.79
N SER A 10 -9.82 12.75 -27.57
CA SER A 10 -11.10 13.28 -27.12
C SER A 10 -10.99 14.73 -26.67
N TYR A 11 -11.95 15.55 -27.09
CA TYR A 11 -12.15 16.92 -26.59
C TYR A 11 -13.45 17.04 -25.78
N ASP A 12 -14.11 15.90 -25.49
CA ASP A 12 -15.33 15.89 -24.70
C ASP A 12 -15.03 16.28 -23.25
N ALA A 13 -15.90 17.12 -22.66
CA ALA A 13 -15.85 17.37 -21.23
C ALA A 13 -16.16 16.07 -20.46
N ILE A 14 -15.38 15.80 -19.41
CA ILE A 14 -15.64 14.71 -18.46
C ILE A 14 -16.52 15.20 -17.31
N ASN A 15 -17.29 14.30 -16.70
CA ASN A 15 -18.04 14.58 -15.48
C ASN A 15 -17.42 13.89 -14.26
N GLY A 16 -17.87 14.28 -13.05
CA GLY A 16 -17.33 13.77 -11.79
C GLY A 16 -17.40 12.24 -11.62
N SER A 17 -18.43 11.58 -12.17
CA SER A 17 -18.55 10.12 -12.08
C SER A 17 -17.45 9.39 -12.87
N GLN A 18 -16.98 9.98 -13.97
CA GLN A 18 -15.90 9.43 -14.77
C GLN A 18 -14.55 9.59 -14.06
N LEU A 19 -14.33 10.75 -13.45
CA LEU A 19 -13.13 10.96 -12.62
C LEU A 19 -13.12 10.02 -11.42
N TYR A 20 -14.26 9.89 -10.73
CA TYR A 20 -14.43 8.97 -9.60
C TYR A 20 -14.14 7.51 -9.99
N ALA A 21 -14.67 7.04 -11.14
CA ALA A 21 -14.43 5.67 -11.60
C ALA A 21 -12.93 5.39 -11.84
N ILE A 22 -12.18 6.38 -12.33
CA ILE A 22 -10.72 6.26 -12.47
C ILE A 22 -10.06 6.22 -11.09
N SER A 23 -10.40 7.14 -10.17
CA SER A 23 -9.87 7.16 -8.81
C SER A 23 -10.14 5.85 -8.05
N ASP A 24 -11.34 5.30 -8.16
CA ASP A 24 -11.73 4.01 -7.57
C ASP A 24 -10.93 2.86 -8.17
N SER A 25 -10.72 2.86 -9.49
CA SER A 25 -9.88 1.86 -10.14
C SER A 25 -8.43 1.90 -9.63
N VAL A 26 -7.90 3.10 -9.36
CA VAL A 26 -6.55 3.31 -8.80
C VAL A 26 -6.51 2.83 -7.35
N ALA A 27 -7.45 3.24 -6.51
CA ALA A 27 -7.54 2.82 -5.11
C ALA A 27 -7.59 1.28 -4.98
N LYS A 28 -8.43 0.62 -5.80
CA LYS A 28 -8.51 -0.85 -5.87
C LYS A 28 -7.21 -1.51 -6.30
N ARG A 29 -6.46 -0.90 -7.23
CA ARG A 29 -5.16 -1.39 -7.70
C ARG A 29 -4.03 -1.17 -6.69
N LEU A 30 -4.09 -0.10 -5.90
CA LEU A 30 -3.20 0.10 -4.76
C LEU A 30 -3.49 -0.94 -3.67
N GLY A 31 -4.76 -1.20 -3.39
CA GLY A 31 -5.15 -2.13 -2.33
C GLY A 31 -4.77 -1.61 -0.94
N GLY A 32 -4.54 -2.50 0.03
CA GLY A 32 -4.12 -2.10 1.38
C GLY A 32 -5.13 -1.19 2.10
N GLY A 33 -6.41 -1.22 1.73
CA GLY A 33 -7.44 -0.34 2.30
C GLY A 33 -7.50 1.07 1.71
N ALA A 34 -6.75 1.37 0.63
CA ALA A 34 -6.94 2.60 -0.12
C ALA A 34 -8.37 2.67 -0.68
N ALA A 35 -8.98 3.85 -0.58
CA ALA A 35 -10.34 4.14 -1.04
C ALA A 35 -10.39 5.56 -1.60
N VAL A 36 -11.46 5.88 -2.34
CA VAL A 36 -11.75 7.26 -2.74
C VAL A 36 -12.46 7.96 -1.60
N ASP A 37 -11.94 9.11 -1.17
CA ASP A 37 -12.57 9.98 -0.20
C ASP A 37 -13.87 10.55 -0.78
N VAL A 38 -14.94 10.56 0.02
CA VAL A 38 -16.28 10.92 -0.42
C VAL A 38 -16.48 12.43 -0.54
N ASP A 39 -15.66 13.22 0.15
CA ASP A 39 -15.84 14.67 0.24
C ASP A 39 -15.08 15.38 -0.89
N ASP A 40 -13.88 14.91 -1.24
CA ASP A 40 -13.02 15.57 -2.23
C ASP A 40 -12.55 14.69 -3.41
N GLY A 41 -12.84 13.38 -3.39
CA GLY A 41 -12.46 12.46 -4.46
C GLY A 41 -10.97 12.07 -4.48
N THR A 42 -10.20 12.42 -3.44
CA THR A 42 -8.80 12.01 -3.30
C THR A 42 -8.70 10.51 -2.99
N VAL A 43 -7.54 9.90 -3.28
CA VAL A 43 -7.30 8.50 -2.94
C VAL A 43 -6.59 8.44 -1.59
N THR A 44 -7.25 7.82 -0.61
CA THR A 44 -6.67 7.62 0.72
C THR A 44 -5.47 6.69 0.66
N ALA A 45 -4.50 6.94 1.54
CA ALA A 45 -3.25 6.21 1.48
C ALA A 45 -3.46 4.73 1.82
N PRO A 46 -2.91 3.80 1.02
CA PRO A 46 -2.95 2.38 1.35
C PRO A 46 -2.15 2.11 2.63
N THR A 47 -2.42 1.01 3.31
CA THR A 47 -1.60 0.49 4.41
C THR A 47 -1.05 -0.87 4.03
N TYR A 48 0.28 -0.93 3.88
CA TYR A 48 1.02 -2.17 3.69
C TYR A 48 1.74 -2.52 4.99
N ASN A 49 1.29 -3.57 5.66
CA ASN A 49 1.96 -4.08 6.85
C ASN A 49 3.19 -4.89 6.42
N LEU A 50 4.36 -4.35 6.72
CA LEU A 50 5.64 -5.00 6.48
C LEU A 50 6.27 -5.41 7.81
N LYS A 51 7.18 -6.37 7.78
CA LYS A 51 7.83 -6.91 8.98
C LYS A 51 8.62 -5.86 9.80
N ASN A 52 8.89 -4.67 9.25
CA ASN A 52 9.57 -3.55 9.91
C ASN A 52 8.70 -2.28 10.01
N GLY A 53 7.38 -2.45 10.08
CA GLY A 53 6.40 -1.38 10.25
C GLY A 53 5.53 -1.13 9.02
N SER A 54 4.41 -0.43 9.23
CA SER A 54 3.44 -0.10 8.19
C SER A 54 3.97 0.97 7.24
N LYS A 55 3.69 0.82 5.94
CA LYS A 55 4.04 1.76 4.89
C LYS A 55 2.82 2.15 4.09
N ASN A 56 2.80 3.37 3.59
CA ASN A 56 1.66 3.96 2.89
C ASN A 56 1.92 4.32 1.43
N ASN A 57 3.02 3.83 0.87
CA ASN A 57 3.39 4.07 -0.53
C ASN A 57 3.95 2.80 -1.18
N VAL A 58 3.68 2.62 -2.48
CA VAL A 58 4.12 1.46 -3.26
C VAL A 58 5.64 1.37 -3.41
N GLY A 59 6.33 2.51 -3.52
CA GLY A 59 7.79 2.56 -3.64
C GLY A 59 8.51 2.04 -2.39
N LEU A 60 7.91 2.21 -1.21
CA LEU A 60 8.49 1.74 0.05
C LEU A 60 8.32 0.22 0.26
N ARG A 61 7.34 -0.40 -0.42
CA ARG A 61 7.17 -1.87 -0.44
C ARG A 61 8.28 -2.54 -1.25
N SER A 62 8.70 -1.95 -2.39
CA SER A 62 9.73 -2.52 -3.27
C SER A 62 11.13 -2.51 -2.61
N LEU A 63 11.48 -1.42 -1.93
CA LEU A 63 12.76 -1.30 -1.21
C LEU A 63 12.86 -2.25 0.01
N TYR A 64 11.72 -2.70 0.55
CA TYR A 64 11.67 -3.56 1.73
C TYR A 64 11.46 -5.05 1.41
N LEU A 65 10.77 -5.40 0.31
CA LEU A 65 10.66 -6.80 -0.15
C LEU A 65 12.00 -7.38 -0.66
N MET A 66 12.98 -6.53 -0.98
CA MET A 66 14.34 -6.94 -1.32
C MET A 66 15.20 -7.36 -0.10
N LYS A 67 14.67 -7.31 1.13
CA LYS A 67 15.43 -7.62 2.37
C LYS A 67 14.88 -8.77 3.21
N THR A 68 14.05 -9.63 2.62
CA THR A 68 13.96 -11.02 3.10
C THR A 68 15.13 -11.79 2.51
N PRO A 69 16.19 -12.14 3.28
CA PRO A 69 17.17 -13.09 2.77
C PRO A 69 16.43 -14.39 2.46
N CYS A 70 16.37 -14.76 1.18
CA CYS A 70 16.22 -16.15 0.77
C CYS A 70 17.27 -16.96 1.55
N ASN A 71 16.83 -18.02 2.22
CA ASN A 71 17.62 -18.86 3.12
C ASN A 71 19.07 -19.11 2.64
N GLY A 72 20.06 -18.70 3.43
CA GLY A 72 21.45 -19.08 3.17
C GLY A 72 22.43 -18.79 4.30
N THR A 73 22.64 -17.52 4.65
CA THR A 73 23.67 -17.17 5.66
C THR A 73 23.24 -15.95 6.48
N LYS A 74 23.04 -16.16 7.79
CA LYS A 74 22.76 -15.09 8.76
C LYS A 74 24.07 -14.35 9.11
N PRO A 75 24.21 -13.03 8.93
CA PRO A 75 25.28 -12.32 9.61
C PRO A 75 24.90 -12.13 11.09
N LYS A 76 25.50 -12.95 11.97
CA LYS A 76 25.63 -12.68 13.41
C LYS A 76 26.92 -11.89 13.63
N ALA A 77 26.87 -10.78 14.39
CA ALA A 77 27.84 -10.44 15.45
C ALA A 77 27.60 -9.03 16.03
N ASN A 78 26.66 -8.89 16.98
CA ASN A 78 26.85 -8.11 18.22
C ASN A 78 25.64 -8.26 19.15
N THR A 79 25.86 -9.09 20.15
CA THR A 79 25.02 -9.43 21.29
C THR A 79 24.98 -8.26 22.30
N ALA A 80 23.80 -7.84 22.79
CA ALA A 80 23.48 -7.63 24.22
C ALA A 80 22.24 -6.74 24.46
N LEU A 81 21.42 -7.16 25.44
CA LEU A 81 20.36 -6.42 26.17
C LEU A 81 19.13 -6.01 25.35
N LEU A 82 17.94 -6.60 25.52
CA LEU A 82 17.23 -6.79 26.79
C LEU A 82 16.24 -7.96 26.67
N MET A 83 16.32 -8.91 27.60
CA MET A 83 15.35 -9.98 27.79
C MET A 83 14.01 -9.41 28.27
N VAL A 84 12.90 -9.74 27.61
CA VAL A 84 11.56 -9.80 28.24
C VAL A 84 10.91 -11.12 27.86
N LEU A 85 11.20 -12.11 28.72
CA LEU A 85 10.26 -13.09 29.25
C LEU A 85 9.38 -13.86 28.25
N VAL A 86 9.91 -14.98 27.77
CA VAL A 86 9.10 -16.11 27.27
C VAL A 86 8.58 -16.87 28.50
N ALA A 87 7.60 -16.30 29.20
CA ALA A 87 6.77 -17.04 30.14
C ALA A 87 5.51 -17.49 29.40
N GLN A 88 5.42 -18.79 29.14
CA GLN A 88 4.28 -19.66 29.46
C GLN A 88 4.07 -20.74 28.37
N LEU A 89 4.81 -21.85 28.49
CA LEU A 89 4.31 -23.15 28.05
C LEU A 89 3.53 -23.76 29.22
N PRO A 90 2.28 -24.19 29.06
CA PRO A 90 1.76 -25.31 29.82
C PRO A 90 2.09 -26.63 29.09
N ALA A 91 2.31 -27.65 29.93
CA ALA A 91 2.88 -28.97 29.66
C ALA A 91 2.23 -29.78 28.53
#